data_AF-A0A841F3G5-F1
#
_entry.id   AF-A0A841F3G5-F1
#
_cell.length_a   1.000
_cell.length_b   1.000
_cell.length_c   1.000
_cell.angle_alpha   90.00
_cell.angle_beta   90.00
_cell.angle_gamma   90.00
#
_symmetry.space_group_name_H-M   'P 1'
#
loop_
_entity.id
_entity.type
_entity.pdbx_description
1 polymer ?
#
loop_
_entity_poly.entity_id
_entity_poly.type
_entity_poly.pdbx_seq_one_letter_code
_entity_poly.pdbx_strand_id
1 'polypeptide(L)'
;MSEQDIQDVWYDYAMSFVEKKNSSEGGWASLSVHEQDIAALWLLEADVYNGGFMQFFCNWGEEAYQFACRALHTIGAHQVLSNIQEQYACFETLADDDRLTALWDIPRYLGAEQEQLLDELDQQLWDNEDHAAEKAYAYYHDQLRIGL
;
A
#
# COMPACT_ATOMS: atom_id res chain seq x y z
N MET A 1 -13.03 22.91 -18.72
CA MET A 1 -13.28 21.63 -18.04
C MET A 1 -12.38 21.66 -16.83
N SER A 2 -12.89 21.56 -15.60
CA SER A 2 -11.98 21.45 -14.46
C SER A 2 -11.18 20.18 -14.68
N GLU A 3 -9.85 20.29 -14.78
CA GLU A 3 -8.97 19.13 -14.67
C GLU A 3 -9.34 18.46 -13.35
N GLN A 4 -9.96 17.29 -13.41
CA GLN A 4 -10.06 16.44 -12.23
C GLN A 4 -8.63 16.11 -11.83
N ASP A 5 -8.34 16.23 -10.54
CA ASP A 5 -7.06 15.80 -10.00
C ASP A 5 -6.88 14.32 -10.34
N ILE A 6 -5.73 13.96 -10.92
CA ILE A 6 -5.43 12.58 -11.27
C ILE A 6 -5.51 11.68 -10.04
N GLN A 7 -5.25 12.24 -8.85
CA GLN A 7 -5.43 11.57 -7.57
C GLN A 7 -6.89 11.14 -7.34
N ASP A 8 -7.85 12.04 -7.56
CA ASP A 8 -9.28 11.74 -7.38
C ASP A 8 -9.75 10.66 -8.37
N VAL A 9 -9.32 10.77 -9.63
CA VAL A 9 -9.65 9.81 -10.69
C VAL A 9 -9.10 8.42 -10.37
N TRP A 10 -7.84 8.35 -9.94
CA TRP A 10 -7.21 7.12 -9.50
C TRP A 10 -7.93 6.53 -8.29
N TYR A 11 -8.24 7.34 -7.27
CA TYR A 11 -8.90 6.89 -6.05
C TYR A 11 -10.28 6.30 -6.33
N ASP A 12 -11.11 6.98 -7.13
CA ASP A 12 -12.44 6.50 -7.49
C ASP A 12 -12.37 5.19 -8.28
N TYR A 13 -11.43 5.09 -9.23
CA TYR A 13 -11.20 3.87 -10.01
C TYR A 13 -10.77 2.71 -9.12
N ALA A 14 -9.76 2.91 -8.29
CA ALA A 14 -9.13 1.86 -7.51
C ALA A 14 -10.00 1.40 -6.31
N MET A 15 -10.80 2.30 -5.72
CA MET A 15 -11.73 1.99 -4.64
C MET A 15 -12.69 0.85 -5.01
N SER A 16 -13.13 0.77 -6.27
CA SER A 16 -14.05 -0.27 -6.72
C SER A 16 -13.49 -1.70 -6.57
N PHE A 17 -12.18 -1.88 -6.66
CA PHE A 17 -11.52 -3.18 -6.45
C PHE A 17 -11.39 -3.52 -4.96
N VAL A 18 -11.25 -2.50 -4.11
CA VAL A 18 -11.32 -2.65 -2.65
C VAL A 18 -12.73 -3.06 -2.23
N GLU A 19 -13.77 -2.46 -2.81
CA GLU A 19 -15.17 -2.85 -2.58
C GLU A 19 -15.45 -4.29 -3.05
N LYS A 20 -14.93 -4.67 -4.22
CA LYS A 20 -15.00 -6.04 -4.73
C LYS A 20 -14.36 -7.04 -3.76
N LYS A 21 -13.17 -6.73 -3.24
CA LYS A 21 -12.49 -7.54 -2.21
C LYS A 21 -13.34 -7.70 -0.96
N ASN A 22 -13.87 -6.59 -0.44
CA ASN A 22 -14.60 -6.56 0.83
C ASN A 22 -16.00 -7.20 0.74
N SER A 23 -16.61 -7.19 -0.45
CA SER A 23 -17.92 -7.80 -0.69
C SER A 23 -17.86 -9.32 -0.93
N SER A 24 -16.66 -9.88 -1.04
CA SER A 24 -16.42 -11.28 -1.37
C SER A 24 -15.91 -12.05 -0.15
N GLU A 25 -16.50 -13.22 0.12
CA GLU A 25 -16.03 -14.12 1.18
C GLU A 25 -14.58 -14.59 0.96
N GLY A 26 -14.12 -14.59 -0.29
CA GLY A 26 -12.74 -14.96 -0.64
C GLY A 26 -11.71 -13.86 -0.44
N GLY A 27 -12.12 -12.63 -0.12
CA GLY A 27 -11.21 -11.50 0.08
C GLY A 27 -10.24 -11.31 -1.09
N TRP A 28 -8.94 -11.28 -0.79
CA TRP A 28 -7.87 -11.15 -1.79
C TRP A 28 -7.85 -12.26 -2.85
N ALA A 29 -8.23 -13.49 -2.48
CA ALA A 29 -8.25 -14.62 -3.40
C ALA A 29 -9.38 -14.54 -4.46
N SER A 30 -10.32 -13.61 -4.28
CA SER A 30 -11.40 -13.36 -5.24
C SER A 30 -11.05 -12.32 -6.31
N LEU A 31 -9.91 -11.66 -6.16
CA LEU A 31 -9.38 -10.69 -7.10
C LEU A 31 -8.41 -11.37 -8.08
N SER A 32 -8.37 -10.89 -9.32
CA SER A 32 -7.26 -11.21 -10.23
C SER A 32 -5.95 -10.56 -9.76
N VAL A 33 -4.80 -10.97 -10.32
CA VAL A 33 -3.50 -10.43 -9.90
C VAL A 33 -3.42 -8.90 -10.05
N HIS A 34 -3.99 -8.34 -11.11
CA HIS A 34 -4.01 -6.89 -11.32
C HIS A 34 -5.00 -6.18 -10.41
N GLU A 35 -6.12 -6.83 -10.07
CA GLU A 35 -7.08 -6.27 -9.13
C GLU A 35 -6.52 -6.25 -7.71
N GLN A 36 -5.73 -7.26 -7.33
CA GLN A 36 -4.97 -7.25 -6.07
C GLN A 36 -3.99 -6.08 -6.03
N ASP A 37 -3.25 -5.86 -7.12
CA ASP A 37 -2.29 -4.76 -7.22
C ASP A 37 -2.97 -3.40 -7.04
N ILE A 38 -4.09 -3.18 -7.75
CA ILE A 38 -4.86 -1.93 -7.69
C ILE A 38 -5.43 -1.72 -6.27
N ALA A 39 -6.05 -2.74 -5.69
CA ALA A 39 -6.62 -2.64 -4.35
C ALA A 39 -5.54 -2.40 -3.29
N ALA A 40 -4.38 -3.04 -3.40
CA ALA A 40 -3.27 -2.86 -2.46
C ALA A 40 -2.66 -1.46 -2.54
N LEU A 41 -2.50 -0.89 -3.74
CA LEU A 41 -2.02 0.49 -3.90
C LEU A 41 -2.99 1.49 -3.27
N TRP A 42 -4.30 1.33 -3.49
CA TRP A 42 -5.30 2.21 -2.87
C TRP A 42 -5.24 2.14 -1.34
N LEU A 43 -5.14 0.93 -0.78
CA LEU A 43 -5.05 0.74 0.68
C LEU A 43 -3.76 1.34 1.25
N LEU A 44 -2.64 1.21 0.54
CA LEU A 44 -1.37 1.83 0.91
C LEU A 44 -1.51 3.35 0.98
N GLU A 45 -1.98 3.99 -0.09
CA GLU A 45 -2.10 5.45 -0.14
C GLU A 45 -3.12 5.96 0.89
N ALA A 46 -4.24 5.25 1.07
CA ALA A 46 -5.26 5.60 2.06
C ALA A 46 -4.72 5.59 3.50
N ASP A 47 -3.87 4.63 3.86
CA ASP A 47 -3.35 4.54 5.23
C ASP A 47 -2.06 5.34 5.44
N VAL A 48 -1.17 5.44 4.45
CA VAL A 48 0.08 6.22 4.54
C VAL A 48 -0.20 7.70 4.81
N TYR A 49 -1.21 8.29 4.16
CA TYR A 49 -1.58 9.69 4.41
C TYR A 49 -2.38 9.92 5.70
N ASN A 50 -2.76 8.86 6.43
CA ASN A 50 -3.50 8.95 7.69
C ASN A 50 -2.68 8.58 8.92
N GLY A 51 -1.91 7.50 8.87
CA GLY A 51 -1.11 6.99 9.99
C GLY A 51 0.16 6.25 9.56
N GLY A 52 0.65 6.54 8.35
CA GLY A 52 1.90 6.00 7.84
C GLY A 52 1.82 4.52 7.44
N PHE A 53 2.98 3.99 7.06
CA PHE A 53 3.11 2.59 6.65
C PHE A 53 2.76 1.61 7.77
N MET A 54 3.01 1.98 9.03
CA MET A 54 2.64 1.14 10.17
C MET A 54 1.13 0.91 10.24
N GLN A 55 0.32 1.93 9.96
CA GLN A 55 -1.14 1.78 9.90
C GLN A 55 -1.56 0.84 8.77
N PHE A 56 -1.00 1.02 7.57
CA PHE A 56 -1.25 0.15 6.42
C PHE A 56 -0.95 -1.32 6.76
N PHE A 57 0.25 -1.59 7.29
CA PHE A 57 0.64 -2.96 7.61
C PHE A 57 -0.24 -3.56 8.70
N CYS A 58 -0.52 -2.82 9.77
CA CYS A 58 -1.33 -3.34 10.88
C CYS A 58 -2.81 -3.58 10.49
N ASN A 59 -3.33 -2.84 9.50
CA ASN A 59 -4.69 -3.02 9.00
C ASN A 59 -4.81 -4.18 8.02
N TRP A 60 -3.84 -4.37 7.13
CA TRP A 60 -4.00 -5.23 5.95
C TRP A 60 -3.04 -6.42 5.89
N GLY A 61 -1.99 -6.40 6.71
CA GLY A 61 -1.02 -7.48 6.85
C GLY A 61 -0.08 -7.67 5.67
N GLU A 62 0.72 -8.73 5.76
CA GLU A 62 1.80 -9.01 4.82
C GLU A 62 1.31 -9.30 3.40
N GLU A 63 0.14 -9.93 3.25
CA GLU A 63 -0.44 -10.21 1.93
C GLU A 63 -0.68 -8.91 1.13
N ALA A 64 -1.24 -7.88 1.77
CA ALA A 64 -1.45 -6.58 1.14
C ALA A 64 -0.12 -5.87 0.83
N TYR A 65 0.86 -5.95 1.74
CA TYR A 65 2.20 -5.42 1.53
C TYR A 65 2.89 -6.05 0.32
N GLN A 66 2.82 -7.38 0.16
CA GLN A 66 3.41 -8.08 -0.98
C GLN A 66 2.77 -7.64 -2.31
N PHE A 67 1.45 -7.43 -2.34
CA PHE A 67 0.75 -6.92 -3.52
C PHE A 67 1.13 -5.47 -3.82
N ALA A 68 1.24 -4.61 -2.80
CA ALA A 68 1.71 -3.24 -2.98
C ALA A 68 3.14 -3.20 -3.55
N CYS A 69 4.07 -4.00 -3.02
CA CYS A 69 5.42 -4.14 -3.55
C CYS A 69 5.44 -4.55 -5.03
N ARG A 70 4.64 -5.58 -5.39
CA ARG A 70 4.52 -6.04 -6.78
C ARG A 70 3.98 -4.93 -7.69
N ALA A 71 2.95 -4.22 -7.23
CA ALA A 71 2.31 -3.15 -7.98
C ALA A 71 3.27 -1.97 -8.21
N LEU A 72 3.94 -1.50 -7.16
CA LEU A 72 4.91 -0.40 -7.23
C LEU A 72 6.09 -0.74 -8.15
N HIS A 73 6.62 -1.96 -8.06
CA HIS A 73 7.63 -2.45 -9.00
C HIS A 73 7.11 -2.44 -10.44
N THR A 74 5.88 -2.91 -10.66
CA THR A 74 5.26 -3.01 -11.99
C THR A 74 5.09 -1.64 -12.65
N ILE A 75 4.68 -0.62 -11.88
CA ILE A 75 4.46 0.73 -12.39
C ILE A 75 5.74 1.58 -12.39
N GLY A 76 6.86 1.07 -11.85
CA GLY A 76 8.12 1.79 -11.77
C GLY A 76 8.12 2.92 -10.72
N ALA A 77 7.39 2.75 -9.62
CA ALA A 77 7.42 3.63 -8.45
C ALA A 77 8.51 3.17 -7.48
N HIS A 78 9.77 3.35 -7.88
CA HIS A 78 10.92 2.75 -7.22
C HIS A 78 11.26 3.40 -5.86
N GLN A 79 11.03 4.69 -5.70
CA GLN A 79 11.29 5.39 -4.44
C GLN A 79 10.28 4.95 -3.38
N VAL A 80 8.99 4.95 -3.73
CA VAL A 80 7.93 4.45 -2.85
C VAL A 80 8.17 2.99 -2.49
N LEU A 81 8.54 2.15 -3.48
CA LEU A 81 8.89 0.75 -3.24
C LEU A 81 10.06 0.60 -2.25
N SER A 82 11.14 1.35 -2.46
CA SER A 82 12.32 1.30 -1.59
C SER A 82 11.96 1.69 -0.15
N ASN A 83 11.16 2.75 0.01
CA ASN A 83 10.76 3.24 1.32
C ASN A 83 9.95 2.20 2.08
N ILE A 84 8.90 1.64 1.46
CA ILE A 84 8.06 0.65 2.17
C ILE A 84 8.80 -0.65 2.46
N GLN A 85 9.79 -1.03 1.64
CA GLN A 85 10.63 -2.19 1.90
C GLN A 85 11.56 -1.94 3.09
N GLU A 86 12.13 -0.75 3.20
CA GLU A 86 12.96 -0.36 4.35
C GLU A 86 12.12 -0.25 5.64
N GLN A 87 10.91 0.29 5.55
CA GLN A 87 9.98 0.31 6.68
C GLN A 87 9.59 -1.10 7.12
N TYR A 88 9.30 -2.01 6.20
CA TYR A 88 9.00 -3.41 6.53
C TYR A 88 10.19 -4.11 7.19
N ALA A 89 11.41 -3.89 6.69
CA ALA A 89 12.63 -4.47 7.25
C ALA A 89 12.88 -4.06 8.72
N CYS A 90 12.31 -2.94 9.18
CA CYS A 90 12.41 -2.51 10.58
C CYS A 90 11.73 -3.48 11.56
N PHE A 91 10.71 -4.22 11.10
CA PHE A 91 9.88 -5.05 11.97
C PHE A 91 9.58 -6.44 11.41
N GLU A 92 10.07 -6.81 10.22
CA GLU A 92 9.85 -8.15 9.62
C GLU A 92 10.31 -9.28 10.55
N THR A 93 11.37 -9.05 11.33
CA THR A 93 11.89 -10.02 12.29
C THR A 93 10.94 -10.30 13.45
N LEU A 94 9.93 -9.46 13.66
CA LEU A 94 8.88 -9.65 14.65
C LEU A 94 7.75 -10.58 14.14
N ALA A 95 7.70 -10.92 12.85
CA ALA A 95 6.64 -11.76 12.29
C ALA A 95 6.53 -13.15 12.97
N ASP A 96 7.67 -13.70 13.40
CA ASP A 96 7.76 -14.98 14.11
C ASP A 96 7.87 -14.81 15.64
N ASP A 97 7.63 -13.60 16.17
CA ASP A 97 7.72 -13.35 17.60
C ASP A 97 6.44 -13.81 18.32
N ASP A 98 6.56 -14.89 19.11
CA ASP A 98 5.48 -15.51 19.90
C ASP A 98 4.77 -14.53 20.86
N ARG A 99 5.34 -13.35 21.12
CA ARG A 99 4.71 -12.31 21.96
C ARG A 99 3.62 -11.55 21.21
N LEU A 100 3.63 -11.55 19.87
CA LEU A 100 2.61 -10.89 19.08
C LEU A 100 1.32 -11.72 19.06
N THR A 101 0.21 -11.10 19.44
CA THR A 101 -1.13 -11.69 19.35
C THR A 101 -1.95 -11.08 18.22
N ALA A 102 -1.54 -9.91 17.73
CA ALA A 102 -2.07 -9.22 16.57
C ALA A 102 -0.97 -8.33 15.94
N LEU A 103 -1.16 -7.90 14.69
CA LEU A 103 -0.23 -7.00 14.01
C LEU A 103 -0.04 -5.68 14.78
N TRP A 104 -1.11 -5.17 15.40
CA TRP A 104 -1.09 -3.97 16.25
C TRP A 104 -0.27 -4.11 17.55
N ASP A 105 0.29 -5.29 17.83
CA ASP A 105 1.27 -5.44 18.90
C ASP A 105 2.69 -5.01 18.46
N ILE A 106 2.98 -4.98 17.15
CA ILE A 106 4.29 -4.62 16.58
C ILE A 106 4.83 -3.30 17.15
N PRO A 107 4.06 -2.18 17.18
CA PRO A 107 4.57 -0.91 17.69
C PRO A 107 5.10 -0.97 19.13
N ARG A 108 4.61 -1.91 19.95
CA ARG A 108 5.04 -2.06 21.36
C ARG A 108 6.45 -2.64 21.50
N TYR A 109 6.98 -3.23 20.44
CA TYR A 109 8.26 -3.93 20.43
C TYR A 109 9.32 -3.23 19.57
N LEU A 110 8.98 -2.07 18.99
CA LEU A 110 9.95 -1.24 18.30
C LEU A 110 10.86 -0.52 19.32
N GLY A 111 12.12 -0.36 18.95
CA GLY A 111 13.04 0.53 19.65
C GLY A 111 12.99 1.94 19.05
N ALA A 112 13.56 2.90 19.76
CA ALA A 112 13.56 4.30 19.35
C ALA A 112 14.22 4.54 17.97
N GLU A 113 15.22 3.74 17.61
CA GLU A 113 15.87 3.83 16.29
C GLU A 113 14.93 3.37 15.17
N GLN A 114 14.16 2.30 15.37
CA GLN A 114 13.16 1.85 14.40
C GLN A 114 12.01 2.85 14.28
N GLU A 115 11.51 3.38 15.40
CA GLU A 115 10.45 4.39 15.40
C GLU A 115 10.87 5.65 14.63
N GLN A 116 12.08 6.15 14.89
CA GLN A 116 12.61 7.31 14.17
C GLN A 116 12.76 7.03 12.66
N LEU A 117 13.27 5.86 12.28
CA LEU A 117 13.42 5.50 10.87
C LEU A 117 12.07 5.39 10.16
N LEU A 118 11.06 4.81 10.81
CA LEU A 118 9.70 4.75 10.25
C LEU A 118 9.11 6.14 10.01
N ASP A 119 9.26 7.06 10.97
CA ASP A 119 8.79 8.45 10.86
C ASP A 119 9.51 9.21 9.72
N GLU A 120 10.82 9.01 9.57
CA GLU A 120 11.61 9.62 8.49
C GLU A 120 11.20 9.10 7.11
N LEU A 121 10.92 7.80 6.99
CA LEU A 121 10.48 7.20 5.73
C LEU A 121 9.03 7.56 5.38
N ASP A 122 8.14 7.66 6.38
CA ASP A 122 6.76 8.12 6.17
C ASP A 122 6.73 9.56 5.65
N GLN A 123 7.60 10.44 6.14
CA GLN A 123 7.73 11.80 5.62
C GLN A 123 8.17 11.82 4.15
N GLN A 124 9.09 10.95 3.75
CA GLN A 124 9.55 10.86 2.37
C GLN A 124 8.46 10.38 1.40
N LEU A 125 7.49 9.60 1.88
CA LEU A 125 6.34 9.19 1.06
C LEU A 125 5.42 10.37 0.71
N TRP A 126 5.41 11.44 1.50
CA TRP A 126 4.55 12.60 1.26
C TRP A 126 4.98 13.44 0.06
N ASP A 127 6.27 13.42 -0.27
CA ASP A 127 6.79 14.15 -1.43
C ASP A 127 6.29 13.54 -2.76
N ASN A 128 5.81 12.29 -2.74
CA ASN A 128 5.24 11.58 -3.89
C ASN A 128 6.03 11.78 -5.19
N GLU A 129 7.36 11.72 -5.11
CA GLU A 129 8.25 11.96 -6.26
C GLU A 129 7.99 10.99 -7.42
N ASP A 130 7.44 9.82 -7.10
CA ASP A 130 7.10 8.81 -8.08
C ASP A 130 5.80 9.07 -8.83
N HIS A 131 4.95 10.01 -8.40
CA HIS A 131 3.61 10.22 -8.95
C HIS A 131 2.84 8.89 -9.08
N ALA A 132 2.78 8.13 -7.97
CA ALA A 132 2.33 6.73 -7.99
C ALA A 132 0.92 6.56 -8.58
N ALA A 133 -0.03 7.42 -8.18
CA ALA A 133 -1.39 7.45 -8.72
C ALA A 133 -1.43 7.64 -10.25
N GLU A 134 -0.64 8.57 -10.81
CA GLU A 134 -0.58 8.82 -12.25
C GLU A 134 -0.04 7.58 -12.99
N LYS A 135 1.08 7.02 -12.51
CA LYS A 135 1.67 5.81 -13.08
C LYS A 135 0.72 4.61 -13.00
N ALA A 136 0.04 4.45 -11.87
CA ALA A 136 -0.90 3.36 -11.63
C ALA A 136 -2.12 3.46 -12.55
N TYR A 137 -2.73 4.65 -12.66
CA TYR A 137 -3.86 4.86 -13.54
C TYR A 137 -3.48 4.64 -15.01
N ALA A 138 -2.36 5.22 -15.47
CA ALA A 138 -1.88 5.03 -16.84
C ALA A 138 -1.60 3.54 -17.16
N TYR A 139 -1.06 2.78 -16.21
CA TYR A 139 -0.76 1.37 -16.44
C TYR A 139 -2.01 0.48 -16.39
N TYR A 140 -2.74 0.49 -15.28
CA TYR A 140 -3.84 -0.45 -15.07
C TYR A 140 -5.10 -0.08 -15.86
N HIS A 141 -5.47 1.20 -15.88
CA HIS A 141 -6.66 1.66 -16.60
C HIS A 141 -6.36 1.86 -18.08
N ASP A 142 -5.35 2.67 -18.45
CA ASP A 142 -5.20 3.05 -19.87
C ASP A 142 -4.55 1.95 -20.72
N GLN A 143 -3.48 1.32 -20.23
CA GLN A 143 -2.74 0.30 -20.99
C GLN A 143 -3.41 -1.07 -20.90
N LEU A 144 -3.65 -1.56 -19.68
CA LEU A 144 -4.21 -2.90 -19.46
C LEU A 144 -5.73 -2.95 -19.58
N ARG A 145 -6.42 -1.80 -19.50
CA ARG A 145 -7.88 -1.70 -19.59
C ARG A 145 -8.60 -2.59 -18.59
N ILE A 146 -8.05 -2.66 -17.38
CA ILE A 146 -8.69 -3.35 -16.28
C ILE A 146 -9.94 -2.53 -15.91
N GLY A 147 -11.09 -3.20 -15.87
CA GLY A 147 -12.37 -2.63 -15.48
C GLY A 147 -13.12 -3.64 -14.62
N LEU A 148 -14.12 -3.14 -13.89
CA LEU A 148 -15.04 -3.98 -13.12
C LEU A 148 -15.82 -4.97 -14.00
#